data_AF-A0A1F8DI72-F1
#
_entry.id   AF-A0A1F8DI72-F1
#
_cell.length_a   1.000
_cell.length_b   1.000
_cell.length_c   1.000
_cell.angle_alpha   90.00
_cell.angle_beta   90.00
_cell.angle_gamma   90.00
#
_symmetry.space_group_name_H-M   'P 1'
#
loop_
_entity.id
_entity.type
_entity.pdbx_description
1 polymer ?
#
loop_
_entity_poly.entity_id
_entity_poly.type
_entity_poly.pdbx_seq_one_letter_code
_entity_poly.pdbx_strand_id
1 'polypeptide(L)'
;MQFVSPILGVITVVAAFLIAVSPLADYGLQIAAFTMVVYVGVSFLIRKRILSADIKVTLDILVFSLTISLLIFTTGGFASPVFFLSYFLLFGVTLFSSPITATAITVTFALLFIVAPKADFWMDLLQMGSLLAIAPLSVLFGRQYIKVIADKKMITGLNQKVQKDKIDVTTWTEGDFRRRLLRIQEYLQKLGQDPSIELDKKERINSLYRQIYDLFLSGRSLEKKI
;
A
#
# COMPACT_ATOMS: atom_id res chain seq x y z
N MET A 1 -2.25 -6.70 -2.44
CA MET A 1 -2.28 -6.31 -3.86
C MET A 1 -2.27 -7.59 -4.63
N GLN A 2 -3.37 -7.92 -5.30
CA GLN A 2 -3.34 -8.99 -6.27
C GLN A 2 -2.48 -8.50 -7.43
N PHE A 3 -1.38 -9.19 -7.68
CA PHE A 3 -0.56 -8.91 -8.85
C PHE A 3 -1.40 -9.27 -10.07
N VAL A 4 -1.78 -8.26 -10.84
CA VAL A 4 -2.45 -8.50 -12.12
C VAL A 4 -1.51 -9.31 -12.99
N SER A 5 -2.03 -10.41 -13.54
CA SER A 5 -1.22 -11.37 -14.27
C SER A 5 -0.45 -10.66 -15.39
N PRO A 6 0.87 -10.91 -15.53
CA PRO A 6 1.66 -10.35 -16.64
C PRO A 6 1.06 -10.71 -18.00
N ILE A 7 0.39 -11.86 -18.08
CA ILE A 7 -0.32 -12.35 -19.27
C ILE A 7 -1.38 -11.33 -19.72
N LEU A 8 -2.14 -10.72 -18.79
CA LEU A 8 -3.17 -9.75 -19.15
C LEU A 8 -2.57 -8.50 -19.79
N GLY A 9 -1.46 -7.99 -19.25
CA GLY A 9 -0.75 -6.85 -19.82
C GLY A 9 -0.24 -7.15 -21.23
N VAL A 10 0.36 -8.32 -21.43
CA VAL A 10 0.82 -8.77 -22.76
C VAL A 10 -0.34 -8.87 -23.75
N ILE A 11 -1.44 -9.54 -23.37
CA ILE A 11 -2.64 -9.66 -24.21
C ILE A 11 -3.17 -8.27 -24.59
N THR A 12 -3.18 -7.33 -23.66
CA THR A 12 -3.68 -5.97 -23.91
C THR A 12 -2.83 -5.23 -24.94
N VAL A 13 -1.50 -5.31 -24.84
CA VAL A 13 -0.57 -4.69 -25.79
C VAL A 13 -0.67 -5.35 -27.17
N VAL A 14 -0.76 -6.68 -27.22
CA VAL A 14 -0.95 -7.42 -28.48
C VAL A 14 -2.29 -7.09 -29.12
N ALA A 15 -3.36 -6.99 -28.33
CA ALA A 15 -4.67 -6.58 -28.82
C ALA A 15 -4.64 -5.17 -29.42
N ALA A 16 -3.97 -4.22 -28.75
CA ALA A 16 -3.77 -2.87 -29.30
C ALA A 16 -3.03 -2.88 -30.64
N PHE A 17 -2.00 -3.71 -30.77
CA PHE A 17 -1.26 -3.89 -32.02
C PHE A 17 -2.14 -4.48 -33.13
N LEU A 18 -2.89 -5.53 -32.84
CA LEU A 18 -3.81 -6.16 -33.81
C LEU A 18 -4.88 -5.17 -34.29
N ILE A 19 -5.44 -4.36 -33.38
CA ILE A 19 -6.39 -3.31 -33.74
C ILE A 19 -5.73 -2.30 -34.69
N ALA A 20 -4.50 -1.87 -34.39
CA ALA A 20 -3.78 -0.87 -35.19
C ALA A 20 -3.34 -1.37 -36.58
N VAL A 21 -3.13 -2.67 -36.75
CA VAL A 21 -2.81 -3.26 -38.08
C VAL A 21 -4.08 -3.57 -38.88
N SER A 22 -5.22 -3.71 -38.20
CA SER A 22 -6.51 -3.99 -38.83
C SER A 22 -7.20 -2.73 -39.38
N PRO A 23 -8.25 -2.86 -40.21
CA PRO A 23 -9.10 -1.72 -40.61
C PRO A 23 -9.77 -0.97 -39.45
N LEU A 24 -9.73 -1.53 -38.23
CA LEU A 24 -10.21 -0.83 -37.03
C LEU A 24 -9.27 0.32 -36.60
N ALA A 25 -8.09 0.46 -37.19
CA ALA A 25 -7.16 1.55 -36.91
C ALA A 25 -7.80 2.94 -37.12
N ASP A 26 -8.66 3.09 -38.14
CA ASP A 26 -9.41 4.32 -38.41
C ASP A 26 -10.35 4.72 -37.26
N TYR A 27 -10.74 3.73 -36.45
CA TYR A 27 -11.57 3.91 -35.26
C TYR A 27 -10.75 3.94 -33.95
N GLY A 28 -9.42 4.01 -34.03
CA GLY A 28 -8.54 3.92 -32.87
C GLY A 28 -8.85 4.98 -31.79
N LEU A 29 -9.14 6.21 -32.21
CA LEU A 29 -9.52 7.28 -31.28
C LEU A 29 -10.86 7.00 -30.60
N GLN A 30 -11.84 6.47 -31.34
CA GLN A 30 -13.15 6.11 -30.85
C GLN A 30 -13.06 4.95 -29.86
N ILE A 31 -12.19 3.95 -30.13
CA ILE A 31 -11.91 2.83 -29.23
C ILE A 31 -11.26 3.33 -27.93
N ALA A 32 -10.29 4.24 -28.03
CA ALA A 32 -9.66 4.86 -26.86
C ALA A 32 -10.68 5.65 -26.02
N ALA A 33 -11.51 6.47 -26.67
CA ALA A 33 -12.56 7.24 -26.02
C ALA A 33 -13.59 6.32 -25.35
N PHE A 34 -14.05 5.27 -26.03
CA PHE A 34 -14.97 4.28 -25.48
C PHE A 34 -14.37 3.58 -24.24
N THR A 35 -13.11 3.17 -24.32
CA THR A 35 -12.38 2.57 -23.20
C THR A 35 -12.37 3.51 -21.99
N MET A 36 -12.23 4.81 -22.23
CA MET A 36 -12.23 5.82 -21.17
C MET A 36 -13.62 6.07 -20.57
N VAL A 37 -14.67 6.00 -21.38
CA VAL A 37 -16.06 6.02 -20.87
C VAL A 37 -16.33 4.81 -19.98
N VAL A 38 -15.91 3.61 -20.41
CA VAL A 38 -16.03 2.38 -19.60
C VAL A 38 -15.26 2.52 -18.29
N TYR A 39 -14.05 3.08 -18.33
CA TYR A 39 -13.24 3.37 -17.15
C TYR A 39 -13.97 4.22 -16.12
N VAL A 40 -14.53 5.35 -16.56
CA VAL A 40 -15.25 6.29 -15.68
C VAL A 40 -16.52 5.63 -15.14
N GLY A 41 -17.26 4.91 -15.98
CA GLY A 41 -18.46 4.18 -15.59
C GLY A 41 -18.17 3.16 -14.48
N VAL A 42 -17.19 2.28 -14.69
CA VAL A 42 -16.83 1.26 -13.69
C VAL A 42 -16.26 1.91 -12.42
N SER A 43 -15.45 2.96 -12.55
CA SER A 43 -14.94 3.72 -11.40
C SER A 43 -16.06 4.31 -10.55
N PHE A 44 -17.13 4.79 -11.18
CA PHE A 44 -18.32 5.27 -10.50
C PHE A 44 -19.08 4.15 -9.77
N LEU A 45 -19.22 2.97 -10.40
CA LEU A 45 -19.85 1.79 -9.77
C LEU A 45 -19.05 1.28 -8.56
N ILE A 46 -17.72 1.28 -8.65
CA ILE A 46 -16.83 0.91 -7.52
C ILE A 46 -16.99 1.91 -6.38
N ARG A 47 -17.09 3.22 -6.67
CA ARG A 47 -17.34 4.24 -5.64
C ARG A 47 -18.65 4.03 -4.89
N LYS A 48 -19.68 3.53 -5.59
CA LYS A 48 -20.97 3.13 -4.99
C LYS A 48 -20.94 1.77 -4.26
N ARG A 49 -19.76 1.15 -4.11
CA ARG A 49 -19.55 -0.20 -3.53
C ARG A 49 -20.33 -1.33 -4.23
N ILE A 50 -20.76 -1.13 -5.47
CA ILE A 50 -21.44 -2.18 -6.25
C ILE A 50 -20.43 -3.22 -6.73
N LEU A 51 -19.19 -2.80 -6.98
CA LEU A 51 -18.10 -3.63 -7.48
C LEU A 51 -16.90 -3.62 -6.51
N SER A 52 -16.15 -4.72 -6.51
CA SER A 52 -14.96 -4.91 -5.67
C SER A 52 -13.82 -3.96 -6.06
N ALA A 53 -13.09 -3.46 -5.06
CA ALA A 53 -11.94 -2.58 -5.27
C ALA A 53 -10.79 -3.25 -6.05
N ASP A 54 -10.70 -4.58 -6.02
CA ASP A 54 -9.68 -5.34 -6.77
C ASP A 54 -9.86 -5.23 -8.30
N ILE A 55 -11.10 -5.06 -8.77
CA ILE A 55 -11.40 -4.85 -10.19
C ILE A 55 -10.80 -3.52 -10.66
N LYS A 56 -10.72 -2.52 -9.77
CA LYS A 56 -10.19 -1.19 -10.09
C LYS A 56 -8.76 -1.27 -10.61
N VAL A 57 -7.89 -1.98 -9.89
CA VAL A 57 -6.45 -2.07 -10.23
C VAL A 57 -6.25 -2.75 -11.58
N THR A 58 -6.99 -3.84 -11.83
CA THR A 58 -6.97 -4.55 -13.11
C THR A 58 -7.43 -3.64 -14.25
N LEU A 59 -8.49 -2.88 -14.02
CA LEU A 59 -9.05 -1.96 -15.00
C LEU A 59 -8.11 -0.77 -15.27
N ASP A 60 -7.50 -0.19 -14.23
CA ASP A 60 -6.49 0.87 -14.34
C ASP A 60 -5.36 0.43 -15.29
N ILE A 61 -4.82 -0.79 -15.09
CA ILE A 61 -3.75 -1.32 -15.94
C ILE A 61 -4.22 -1.59 -17.36
N LEU A 62 -5.40 -2.19 -17.53
CA LEU A 62 -5.94 -2.54 -18.85
C LEU A 62 -6.20 -1.28 -19.67
N VAL A 63 -6.92 -0.32 -19.12
CA VAL A 63 -7.26 0.93 -19.80
C VAL A 63 -6.01 1.75 -20.10
N PHE A 64 -5.10 1.88 -19.13
CA PHE A 64 -3.87 2.63 -19.32
C PHE A 64 -2.97 1.98 -20.38
N SER A 65 -2.79 0.66 -20.32
CA SER A 65 -1.96 -0.07 -21.29
C SER A 65 -2.58 -0.05 -22.68
N LEU A 66 -3.89 -0.32 -22.80
CA LEU A 66 -4.60 -0.33 -24.07
C LEU A 66 -4.56 1.05 -24.73
N THR A 67 -4.89 2.11 -23.97
CA THR A 67 -4.97 3.48 -24.52
C THR A 67 -3.61 3.93 -25.03
N ILE A 68 -2.55 3.79 -24.23
CA ILE A 68 -1.22 4.22 -24.64
C ILE A 68 -0.70 3.36 -25.80
N SER A 69 -0.80 2.03 -25.72
CA SER A 69 -0.33 1.16 -26.80
C SER A 69 -1.08 1.43 -28.10
N LEU A 70 -2.40 1.60 -28.05
CA LEU A 70 -3.21 1.89 -29.22
C LEU A 70 -2.79 3.22 -29.85
N LEU A 71 -2.62 4.27 -29.03
CA LEU A 71 -2.21 5.59 -29.48
C LEU A 71 -0.82 5.56 -30.13
N ILE A 72 0.13 4.84 -29.53
CA ILE A 72 1.46 4.63 -30.12
C ILE A 72 1.34 3.93 -31.48
N PHE A 73 0.64 2.79 -31.55
CA PHE A 73 0.56 2.01 -32.79
C PHE A 73 -0.21 2.71 -33.91
N THR A 74 -1.26 3.47 -33.62
CA THR A 74 -2.03 4.19 -34.65
C THR A 74 -1.36 5.47 -35.13
N THR A 75 -0.43 6.04 -34.36
CA THR A 75 0.29 7.29 -34.73
C THR A 75 1.67 7.05 -35.36
N GLY A 76 1.90 5.86 -35.91
CA GLY A 76 3.16 5.50 -36.57
C GLY A 76 4.07 4.60 -35.74
N GLY A 77 3.55 4.00 -34.66
CA GLY A 77 4.24 2.99 -33.87
C GLY A 77 5.50 3.54 -33.22
N PHE A 78 6.65 3.12 -33.73
CA PHE A 78 7.95 3.50 -33.19
C PHE A 78 8.29 4.93 -33.63
N ALA A 79 8.21 5.27 -34.91
CA ALA A 79 8.37 6.66 -35.36
C ALA A 79 7.30 7.65 -34.83
N SER A 80 6.36 7.18 -34.00
CA SER A 80 5.36 7.99 -33.32
C SER A 80 6.01 9.11 -32.49
N PRO A 81 5.59 10.38 -32.66
CA PRO A 81 5.99 11.49 -31.80
C PRO A 81 5.65 11.28 -30.32
N VAL A 82 4.72 10.36 -30.04
CA VAL A 82 4.23 10.04 -28.69
C VAL A 82 4.77 8.71 -28.17
N PHE A 83 5.78 8.12 -28.82
CA PHE A 83 6.43 6.89 -28.36
C PHE A 83 6.92 6.96 -26.91
N PHE A 84 7.32 8.15 -26.44
CA PHE A 84 7.74 8.38 -25.06
C PHE A 84 6.67 8.03 -24.00
N LEU A 85 5.38 7.96 -24.38
CA LEU A 85 4.32 7.45 -23.50
C LEU A 85 4.55 5.99 -23.10
N SER A 86 5.27 5.20 -23.89
CA SER A 86 5.66 3.83 -23.52
C SER A 86 6.49 3.80 -22.24
N TYR A 87 7.31 4.83 -22.00
CA TYR A 87 8.09 4.95 -20.77
C TYR A 87 7.16 5.15 -19.57
N PHE A 88 6.20 6.08 -19.69
CA PHE A 88 5.17 6.29 -18.68
C PHE A 88 4.29 5.06 -18.47
N LEU A 89 4.02 4.29 -19.54
CA LEU A 89 3.34 3.01 -19.44
C LEU A 89 4.14 2.03 -18.58
N LEU A 90 5.44 1.86 -18.84
CA LEU A 90 6.29 0.97 -18.06
C LEU A 90 6.32 1.37 -16.59
N PHE A 91 6.47 2.67 -16.29
CA PHE A 91 6.42 3.18 -14.92
C PHE A 91 5.05 2.99 -14.27
N GLY A 92 3.96 3.31 -14.96
CA GLY A 92 2.61 3.16 -14.42
C GLY A 92 2.30 1.69 -14.13
N VAL A 93 2.65 0.78 -15.04
CA VAL A 93 2.44 -0.65 -14.85
C VAL A 93 3.27 -1.20 -13.68
N THR A 94 4.52 -0.76 -13.49
CA THR A 94 5.29 -1.20 -12.31
C THR A 94 4.74 -0.67 -10.99
N LEU A 95 4.08 0.50 -10.99
CA LEU A 95 3.43 1.07 -9.82
C LEU A 95 2.09 0.39 -9.49
N PHE A 96 1.29 0.06 -10.52
CA PHE A 96 -0.03 -0.54 -10.33
C PHE A 96 0.01 -2.07 -10.16
N SER A 97 1.02 -2.74 -10.71
CA SER A 97 1.09 -4.21 -10.78
C SER A 97 2.37 -4.75 -10.15
N SER A 98 3.11 -5.56 -10.89
CA SER A 98 4.39 -6.14 -10.52
C SER A 98 5.48 -5.65 -11.48
N PRO A 99 6.75 -5.62 -11.03
CA PRO A 99 7.87 -5.36 -11.92
C PRO A 99 7.96 -6.35 -13.09
N ILE A 100 7.51 -7.60 -12.88
CA ILE A 100 7.50 -8.65 -13.91
C ILE A 100 6.57 -8.26 -15.08
N THR A 101 5.44 -7.62 -14.78
CA THR A 101 4.47 -7.16 -15.79
C THR A 101 5.11 -6.15 -16.74
N ALA A 102 5.90 -5.20 -16.22
CA ALA A 102 6.58 -4.22 -17.08
C ALA A 102 7.69 -4.85 -17.91
N THR A 103 8.44 -5.81 -17.36
CA THR A 103 9.42 -6.57 -18.15
C THR A 103 8.73 -7.35 -19.28
N ALA A 104 7.61 -8.01 -19.00
CA ALA A 104 6.84 -8.75 -20.01
C ALA A 104 6.32 -7.83 -21.12
N ILE A 105 5.80 -6.65 -20.76
CA ILE A 105 5.36 -5.63 -21.72
C ILE A 105 6.55 -5.10 -22.54
N THR A 106 7.70 -4.83 -21.92
CA THR A 106 8.92 -4.40 -22.62
C THR A 106 9.33 -5.41 -23.68
N VAL A 107 9.39 -6.69 -23.31
CA VAL A 107 9.73 -7.79 -24.23
C VAL A 107 8.67 -7.89 -25.34
N THR A 108 7.40 -7.69 -25.01
CA THR A 108 6.31 -7.71 -26.00
C THR A 108 6.45 -6.58 -27.00
N PHE A 109 6.71 -5.35 -26.56
CA PHE A 109 7.00 -4.23 -27.47
C PHE A 109 8.23 -4.53 -28.35
N ALA A 110 9.29 -5.09 -27.76
CA ALA A 110 10.49 -5.48 -28.51
C ALA A 110 10.21 -6.58 -29.57
N LEU A 111 9.35 -7.54 -29.27
CA LEU A 111 8.96 -8.60 -30.22
C LEU A 111 8.04 -8.08 -31.31
N LEU A 112 7.02 -7.28 -30.96
CA LEU A 112 6.11 -6.66 -31.91
C LEU A 112 6.86 -5.73 -32.87
N PHE A 113 7.93 -5.10 -32.40
CA PHE A 113 8.81 -4.29 -33.22
C PHE A 113 9.50 -5.09 -34.34
N ILE A 114 9.97 -6.32 -34.04
CA ILE A 114 10.62 -7.18 -35.06
C ILE A 114 9.63 -7.52 -36.19
N VAL A 115 8.35 -7.63 -35.87
CA VAL A 115 7.28 -8.01 -36.80
C VAL A 115 6.70 -6.81 -37.55
N ALA A 116 6.81 -5.60 -37.00
CA ALA A 116 6.24 -4.39 -37.58
C ALA A 116 7.01 -3.94 -38.85
N PRO A 117 6.31 -3.33 -39.84
CA PRO A 117 6.97 -2.74 -41.01
C PRO A 117 7.94 -1.64 -40.57
N LYS A 118 9.19 -1.71 -41.05
CA LYS A 118 10.24 -0.75 -40.70
C LYS A 118 10.11 0.53 -41.51
N ALA A 119 10.01 1.67 -40.82
CA ALA A 119 10.02 2.98 -41.45
C ALA A 119 11.45 3.52 -41.58
N ASP A 120 12.25 3.46 -40.51
CA ASP A 120 13.65 3.85 -40.48
C ASP A 120 14.42 3.02 -39.45
N PHE A 121 15.38 2.23 -39.93
CA PHE A 121 16.17 1.30 -39.11
C PHE A 121 16.90 1.98 -37.95
N TRP A 122 17.41 3.20 -38.14
CA TRP A 122 18.20 3.87 -37.10
C TRP A 122 17.33 4.45 -35.99
N MET A 123 16.22 5.08 -36.37
CA MET A 123 15.25 5.64 -35.41
C MET A 123 14.66 4.52 -34.56
N ASP A 124 14.28 3.44 -35.21
CA ASP A 124 13.75 2.24 -34.60
C ASP A 124 14.72 1.60 -33.58
N LEU A 125 16.01 1.47 -33.96
CA LEU A 125 17.03 0.91 -33.08
C LEU A 125 17.25 1.79 -31.84
N LEU A 126 17.22 3.10 -32.01
CA LEU A 126 17.39 4.06 -30.92
C LEU A 126 16.24 3.99 -29.92
N GLN A 127 15.01 3.86 -30.39
CA GLN A 127 13.82 3.73 -29.55
C GLN A 127 13.70 2.37 -28.86
N MET A 128 14.14 1.31 -29.53
CA MET A 128 14.23 0.00 -28.89
C MET A 128 15.29 0.00 -27.79
N GLY A 129 16.44 0.64 -28.06
CA GLY A 129 17.51 0.86 -27.08
C GLY A 129 17.05 1.68 -25.88
N SER A 130 16.31 2.76 -26.09
CA SER A 130 15.77 3.58 -25.00
C SER A 130 14.72 2.85 -24.17
N LEU A 131 13.84 2.07 -24.80
CA LEU A 131 12.84 1.26 -24.10
C LEU A 131 13.52 0.21 -23.20
N LEU A 132 14.54 -0.48 -23.71
CA LEU A 132 15.33 -1.44 -22.95
C LEU A 132 16.11 -0.78 -21.80
N ALA A 133 16.60 0.45 -22.00
CA ALA A 133 17.29 1.20 -20.94
C ALA A 133 16.35 1.66 -19.81
N ILE A 134 15.10 1.98 -20.14
CA ILE A 134 14.10 2.45 -19.16
C ILE A 134 13.44 1.31 -18.39
N ALA A 135 13.31 0.12 -18.99
CA ALA A 135 12.73 -1.05 -18.34
C ALA A 135 13.37 -1.42 -16.97
N PRO A 136 14.71 -1.50 -16.80
CA PRO A 136 15.30 -1.78 -15.49
C PRO A 136 15.03 -0.66 -14.48
N LEU A 137 15.00 0.60 -14.93
CA LEU A 137 14.64 1.72 -14.06
C LEU A 137 13.20 1.58 -13.54
N SER A 138 12.24 1.33 -14.42
CA SER A 138 10.83 1.17 -14.01
C SER A 138 10.66 0.01 -13.01
N VAL A 139 11.39 -1.09 -13.19
CA VAL A 139 11.44 -2.23 -12.26
C VAL A 139 12.01 -1.84 -10.91
N LEU A 140 13.11 -1.08 -10.87
CA LEU A 140 13.72 -0.60 -9.62
C LEU A 140 12.74 0.29 -8.84
N PHE A 141 12.09 1.24 -9.52
CA PHE A 141 11.09 2.11 -8.90
C PHE A 141 9.88 1.32 -8.37
N GLY A 142 9.38 0.35 -9.13
CA GLY A 142 8.30 -0.53 -8.66
C GLY A 142 8.67 -1.30 -7.39
N ARG A 143 9.89 -1.84 -7.32
CA ARG A 143 10.38 -2.53 -6.11
C ARG A 143 10.50 -1.61 -4.91
N GLN A 144 11.00 -0.38 -5.09
CA GLN A 144 11.10 0.60 -4.02
C GLN A 144 9.71 1.01 -3.52
N TYR A 145 8.75 1.22 -4.42
CA TYR A 145 7.37 1.53 -4.06
C TYR A 145 6.71 0.44 -3.21
N ILE A 146 6.90 -0.83 -3.58
CA ILE A 146 6.39 -1.97 -2.81
C ILE A 146 6.98 -1.98 -1.39
N LYS A 147 8.28 -1.70 -1.23
CA LYS A 147 8.91 -1.60 0.10
C LYS A 147 8.29 -0.49 0.95
N VAL A 148 8.12 0.70 0.38
CA VAL A 148 7.49 1.84 1.08
C VAL A 148 6.08 1.50 1.57
N ILE A 149 5.28 0.78 0.77
CA ILE A 149 3.94 0.33 1.20
C ILE A 149 4.03 -0.66 2.35
N ALA A 150 4.96 -1.63 2.29
CA ALA A 150 5.14 -2.62 3.34
C ALA A 150 5.55 -1.96 4.66
N ASP A 151 6.51 -1.03 4.61
CA ASP A 151 7.00 -0.29 5.77
C ASP A 151 5.87 0.56 6.38
N LYS A 152 5.06 1.23 5.55
CA LYS A 152 3.89 1.99 6.03
C LYS A 152 2.86 1.12 6.75
N LYS A 153 2.61 -0.10 6.25
CA LYS A 153 1.73 -1.07 6.91
C LYS A 153 2.30 -1.53 8.25
N MET A 154 3.59 -1.81 8.31
CA MET A 154 4.28 -2.20 9.54
C MET A 154 4.21 -1.09 10.59
N ILE A 155 4.50 0.16 10.21
CA ILE A 155 4.39 1.34 11.08
C ILE A 155 2.96 1.50 11.60
N THR A 156 1.95 1.33 10.74
CA THR A 156 0.54 1.44 11.15
C THR A 156 0.16 0.33 12.14
N GLY A 157 0.60 -0.90 11.90
CA GLY A 157 0.38 -2.02 12.82
C GLY A 157 1.09 -1.83 14.17
N LEU A 158 2.33 -1.33 14.15
CA LEU A 158 3.07 -0.98 15.37
C LEU A 158 2.36 0.11 16.16
N ASN A 159 1.88 1.17 15.50
CA ASN A 159 1.13 2.25 16.15
C ASN A 159 -0.16 1.74 16.81
N GLN A 160 -0.88 0.83 16.16
CA GLN A 160 -2.06 0.20 16.76
C GLN A 160 -1.70 -0.63 18.00
N LYS A 161 -0.61 -1.40 17.95
CA LYS A 161 -0.13 -2.17 19.09
C LYS A 161 0.30 -1.27 20.25
N VAL A 162 1.07 -0.23 19.97
CA VAL A 162 1.49 0.76 20.98
C VAL A 162 0.29 1.47 21.61
N GLN A 163 -0.74 1.82 20.82
CA GLN A 163 -1.97 2.38 21.37
C GLN A 163 -2.71 1.40 22.27
N LYS A 164 -2.80 0.12 21.86
CA LYS A 164 -3.42 -0.92 22.66
C LYS A 164 -2.67 -1.15 23.98
N ASP A 165 -1.35 -1.29 23.92
CA ASP A 165 -0.50 -1.46 25.10
C ASP A 165 -0.63 -0.25 26.04
N LYS A 166 -0.73 0.97 25.48
CA LYS A 166 -0.98 2.18 26.27
C LYS A 166 -2.34 2.12 26.98
N ILE A 167 -3.41 1.75 26.28
CA ILE A 167 -4.75 1.60 26.87
C ILE A 167 -4.76 0.53 27.97
N ASP A 168 -4.12 -0.62 27.73
CA ASP A 168 -4.06 -1.72 28.69
C ASP A 168 -3.29 -1.31 29.96
N VAL A 169 -2.15 -0.63 29.82
CA VAL A 169 -1.35 -0.10 30.95
C VAL A 169 -2.14 0.97 31.71
N THR A 170 -2.79 1.92 31.03
CA THR A 170 -3.61 2.94 31.67
C THR A 170 -4.78 2.30 32.43
N THR A 171 -5.50 1.38 31.81
CA THR A 171 -6.65 0.68 32.42
C THR A 171 -6.23 -0.12 33.65
N TRP A 172 -5.11 -0.84 33.59
CA TRP A 172 -4.59 -1.60 34.72
C TRP A 172 -4.12 -0.69 35.87
N THR A 173 -3.43 0.40 35.55
CA THR A 173 -2.88 1.35 36.54
C THR A 173 -3.98 2.12 37.26
N GLU A 174 -4.96 2.66 36.53
CA GLU A 174 -6.07 3.44 37.09
C GLU A 174 -7.12 2.56 37.78
N GLY A 175 -7.34 1.34 37.26
CA GLY A 175 -8.36 0.42 37.74
C GLY A 175 -7.85 -0.55 38.80
N ASP A 176 -7.15 -1.60 38.37
CA ASP A 176 -6.82 -2.75 39.21
C ASP A 176 -5.77 -2.45 40.27
N PHE A 177 -4.71 -1.74 39.89
CA PHE A 177 -3.63 -1.38 40.79
C PHE A 177 -4.13 -0.48 41.92
N ARG A 178 -4.82 0.61 41.58
CA ARG A 178 -5.45 1.52 42.54
C ARG A 178 -6.41 0.81 43.50
N ARG A 179 -7.32 -0.03 42.96
CA ARG A 179 -8.29 -0.79 43.79
C ARG A 179 -7.59 -1.77 44.75
N ARG A 180 -6.48 -2.38 44.34
CA ARG A 180 -5.69 -3.27 45.21
C ARG A 180 -5.01 -2.49 46.32
N LEU A 181 -4.39 -1.35 46.04
CA LEU A 181 -3.74 -0.52 47.06
C LEU A 181 -4.72 0.00 48.10
N LEU A 182 -5.90 0.48 47.67
CA LEU A 182 -6.94 0.93 48.59
C LEU A 182 -7.41 -0.20 49.53
N ARG A 183 -7.63 -1.41 49.01
CA ARG A 183 -7.97 -2.57 49.83
C ARG A 183 -6.88 -2.89 50.86
N ILE A 184 -5.61 -2.87 50.46
CA ILE A 184 -4.53 -3.16 51.41
C ILE A 184 -4.44 -2.06 52.48
N GLN A 185 -4.64 -0.79 52.11
CA GLN A 185 -4.71 0.30 53.10
C GLN A 185 -5.85 0.10 54.10
N GLU A 186 -7.05 -0.25 53.63
CA GLU A 186 -8.19 -0.54 54.50
C GLU A 186 -7.92 -1.72 55.45
N TYR A 187 -7.28 -2.79 54.96
CA TYR A 187 -6.88 -3.93 55.79
C TYR A 187 -5.84 -3.57 56.84
N LEU A 188 -4.80 -2.81 56.46
CA LEU A 188 -3.76 -2.37 57.40
C LEU A 188 -4.33 -1.41 58.45
N GLN A 189 -5.24 -0.53 58.07
CA GLN A 189 -5.91 0.36 59.01
C GLN A 189 -6.77 -0.41 60.02
N LYS A 190 -7.53 -1.40 59.55
CA LYS A 190 -8.32 -2.29 60.43
C LYS A 190 -7.42 -3.08 61.39
N LEU A 191 -6.30 -3.63 60.91
CA LEU A 191 -5.32 -4.31 61.76
C LEU A 191 -4.71 -3.36 62.80
N GLY A 192 -4.34 -2.14 62.40
CA GLY A 192 -3.73 -1.17 63.33
C GLY A 192 -4.66 -0.74 64.47
N GLN A 193 -5.98 -0.77 64.24
CA GLN A 193 -7.01 -0.42 65.22
C GLN A 193 -7.41 -1.58 66.14
N ASP A 194 -6.94 -2.81 65.87
CA ASP A 194 -7.27 -3.98 66.68
C ASP A 194 -6.62 -3.88 68.08
N PRO A 195 -7.41 -3.95 69.17
CA PRO A 195 -6.88 -3.90 70.54
C PRO A 195 -6.07 -5.13 70.94
N SER A 196 -6.16 -6.25 70.23
CA SER A 196 -5.46 -7.50 70.53
C SER A 196 -4.02 -7.58 70.01
N ILE A 197 -3.56 -6.58 69.26
CA ILE A 197 -2.23 -6.56 68.63
C ILE A 197 -1.19 -5.83 69.50
N GLU A 198 -0.04 -6.50 69.71
CA GLU A 198 1.17 -5.98 70.37
C GLU A 198 1.67 -4.65 69.80
N LEU A 199 2.22 -3.78 70.67
CA LEU A 199 2.71 -2.44 70.31
C LEU A 199 3.78 -2.45 69.19
N ASP A 200 4.75 -3.37 69.23
CA ASP A 200 5.79 -3.52 68.18
C ASP A 200 5.19 -3.89 66.81
N LYS A 201 4.13 -4.71 66.81
CA LYS A 201 3.43 -5.10 65.58
C LYS A 201 2.63 -3.94 65.00
N LYS A 202 2.08 -3.06 65.84
CA LYS A 202 1.40 -1.82 65.41
C LYS A 202 2.35 -0.85 64.71
N GLU A 203 3.59 -0.71 65.18
CA GLU A 203 4.59 0.12 64.50
C GLU A 203 4.92 -0.41 63.10
N ARG A 204 5.08 -1.73 62.95
CA ARG A 204 5.30 -2.37 61.63
C ARG A 204 4.10 -2.22 60.69
N ILE A 205 2.87 -2.29 61.20
CA ILE A 205 1.66 -2.06 60.41
C ILE A 205 1.61 -0.61 59.89
N ASN A 206 1.95 0.36 60.76
CA ASN A 206 2.01 1.77 60.37
C ASN A 206 3.11 2.05 59.33
N SER A 207 4.26 1.38 59.40
CA SER A 207 5.31 1.54 58.40
C SER A 207 4.88 0.98 57.04
N LEU A 208 4.22 -0.19 57.01
CA LEU A 208 3.63 -0.76 55.80
C LEU A 208 2.54 0.14 55.20
N TYR A 209 1.70 0.75 56.04
CA TYR A 209 0.69 1.70 55.59
C TYR A 209 1.32 2.91 54.86
N ARG A 210 2.41 3.48 55.42
CA ARG A 210 3.15 4.57 54.78
C ARG A 210 3.79 4.15 53.46
N GLN A 211 4.43 2.98 53.41
CA GLN A 211 5.04 2.46 52.16
C GLN A 211 4.01 2.28 51.05
N ILE A 212 2.80 1.80 51.37
CA ILE A 212 1.72 1.64 50.41
C ILE A 212 1.16 2.99 49.95
N TYR A 213 1.10 3.96 50.85
CA TYR A 213 0.70 5.33 50.50
C TYR A 213 1.72 6.00 49.56
N ASP A 214 3.02 5.84 49.83
CA ASP A 214 4.08 6.36 48.97
C ASP A 214 4.07 5.67 47.58
N LEU A 215 3.82 4.36 47.54
CA LEU A 215 3.65 3.61 46.30
C LEU A 215 2.43 4.11 45.50
N PHE A 216 1.32 4.42 46.17
CA PHE A 216 0.14 5.00 45.55
C PHE A 216 0.42 6.38 44.93
N LEU A 217 1.12 7.26 45.65
CA LEU A 217 1.54 8.57 45.15
C LEU A 217 2.51 8.45 43.96
N SER A 218 3.45 7.51 44.03
CA SER A 218 4.39 7.21 42.94
C SER A 218 3.65 6.76 41.67
N GLY A 219 2.69 5.83 41.79
CA GLY A 219 1.84 5.39 40.67
C GLY A 219 1.07 6.52 40.01
N ARG A 220 0.52 7.45 40.82
CA ARG A 220 -0.19 8.64 40.32
C ARG A 220 0.72 9.65 39.60
N SER A 221 2.02 9.68 39.95
CA SER A 221 3.00 10.50 39.25
C SER A 221 3.40 9.91 37.88
N LEU A 222 3.37 8.59 37.77
CA LEU A 222 3.65 7.83 36.56
C LEU A 222 2.50 7.99 35.55
N GLU A 223 1.25 7.98 36.02
CA GLU A 223 0.03 8.27 35.24
C GLU A 223 0.14 9.62 34.48
N LYS A 224 0.69 10.65 35.12
CA LYS A 224 0.85 11.98 34.49
C LYS A 224 1.94 12.06 33.41
N LYS A 225 2.82 11.07 33.33
CA LYS A 225 3.98 11.05 32.40
C LYS A 225 3.76 10.17 31.17
N ILE A 226 2.72 9.34 31.16
CA ILE A 226 2.35 8.40 30.08
C ILE A 226 1.33 9.07 29.17
#